data_AF-X6JH90-F1
#
_entry.id   AF-X6JH90-F1
#
_cell.length_a   1.000
_cell.length_b   1.000
_cell.length_c   1.000
_cell.angle_alpha   90.00
_cell.angle_beta   90.00
_cell.angle_gamma   90.00
#
_symmetry.space_group_name_H-M   'P 1'
#
loop_
_entity.id
_entity.type
_entity.pdbx_description
1 polymer ?
#
loop_
_entity_poly.entity_id
_entity_poly.type
_entity_poly.pdbx_seq_one_letter_code
_entity_poly.pdbx_strand_id
1 'polypeptide(L)'
;MVDDIIRETRRERRRGHTGDAGSGPSRHPNYRSLKNPFLPQPVFSDDRVAAIHVTALRVLEELGIKVLLPEARAIYAKAGALVDEDSQMVRIGRDIVTAALASVPKSIRALAGNRSRDLMLELGSMTFLAGAGAPNVTDLERGRRPGTLAAFEELTKLVQNFDVLHMLGPWIEPQDVDNHLRHYAVNRAQLTLSDKFPFVFARGTPQVEDGFEMIRLARGLSQDEFLAGFHCYTVINTNSPRQLDIPMAQGIIDFAKAGQVSVITPFCLAGAMAPITVAGALTLQHAEALAGLALAQMVRPGAPVVYGSFSSNVDMKSGAPAFGTPEHVKATLGAGQLARFTGLPWRSGGGSAANISDVQAAHETQFALWGSVLAGATVCIHAAGWLEGGLSVSYEKLITDIEALQTVAELCATTPGDKDSIGFEAIAEVQPGGHFFSAGHTMTRYRTAFYEPLVADWSNFGSWTQSGSKSATERATGIWKRTLADFQPPASAVATSDVLDEFIARRTEEGGALPVS
;
A
#
# COMPACT_ATOMS: atom_id res chain seq x y z
N MET A 1 -62.61 -3.77 28.49
CA MET A 1 -62.18 -5.15 28.83
C MET A 1 -61.57 -5.90 27.63
N VAL A 2 -61.62 -5.37 26.40
CA VAL A 2 -60.95 -5.97 25.22
C VAL A 2 -59.59 -5.31 24.91
N ASP A 3 -59.38 -4.05 25.33
CA ASP A 3 -58.14 -3.31 25.05
C ASP A 3 -56.94 -3.66 25.95
N ASP A 4 -57.17 -4.17 27.17
CA ASP A 4 -56.07 -4.57 28.06
C ASP A 4 -55.47 -5.94 27.66
N ILE A 5 -56.30 -6.83 27.10
CA ILE A 5 -55.87 -8.15 26.62
C ILE A 5 -54.96 -8.03 25.38
N ILE A 6 -55.20 -7.03 24.52
CA ILE A 6 -54.38 -6.74 23.33
C ILE A 6 -53.03 -6.08 23.72
N ARG A 7 -52.99 -5.34 24.84
CA ARG A 7 -51.74 -4.76 25.37
C ARG A 7 -50.85 -5.80 26.05
N GLU A 8 -51.41 -6.80 26.73
CA GLU A 8 -50.63 -7.90 27.31
C GLU A 8 -50.07 -8.86 26.24
N THR A 9 -50.84 -9.20 25.21
CA THR A 9 -50.35 -10.05 24.10
C THR A 9 -49.24 -9.39 23.27
N ARG A 10 -49.19 -8.04 23.20
CA ARG A 10 -48.07 -7.31 22.58
C ARG A 10 -46.82 -7.24 23.46
N ARG A 11 -46.96 -7.38 24.78
CA ARG A 11 -45.83 -7.34 25.73
C ARG A 11 -45.18 -8.72 25.93
N GLU A 12 -45.95 -9.80 25.84
CA GLU A 12 -45.41 -11.18 25.94
C GLU A 12 -44.67 -11.64 24.68
N ARG A 13 -45.04 -11.17 23.48
CA ARG A 13 -44.31 -11.52 22.24
C ARG A 13 -42.91 -10.93 22.12
N ARG A 14 -42.46 -10.12 23.08
CA ARG A 14 -41.12 -9.50 23.11
C ARG A 14 -40.14 -10.17 24.08
N ARG A 15 -40.55 -11.24 24.77
CA ARG A 15 -39.68 -12.06 25.64
C ARG A 15 -39.72 -13.51 25.17
N GLY A 16 -38.67 -13.95 24.47
CA GLY A 16 -38.53 -15.36 24.11
C GLY A 16 -37.93 -15.63 22.73
N HIS A 17 -36.84 -14.96 22.39
CA HIS A 17 -35.89 -15.50 21.41
C HIS A 17 -34.46 -15.09 21.78
N THR A 18 -34.04 -15.47 22.99
CA THR A 18 -32.66 -15.90 23.22
C THR A 18 -32.53 -17.29 22.62
N GLY A 19 -32.71 -17.37 21.31
CA GLY A 19 -32.32 -18.52 20.51
C GLY A 19 -30.82 -18.37 20.33
N ASP A 20 -30.09 -19.25 20.99
CA ASP A 20 -28.71 -19.65 20.73
C ASP A 20 -28.10 -18.91 19.53
N ALA A 21 -27.26 -17.92 19.82
CA ALA A 21 -26.40 -17.28 18.82
C ALA A 21 -25.30 -18.28 18.43
N GLY A 22 -25.72 -19.45 17.95
CA GLY A 22 -24.88 -20.42 17.31
C GLY A 22 -24.25 -19.73 16.11
N SER A 23 -22.93 -19.86 16.02
CA SER A 23 -22.07 -19.44 14.92
C SER A 23 -22.64 -19.92 13.59
N GLY A 24 -23.50 -19.09 12.99
CA GLY A 24 -23.95 -19.26 11.62
C GLY A 24 -22.78 -19.02 10.67
N PRO A 25 -22.85 -19.52 9.43
CA PRO A 25 -21.84 -19.22 8.42
C PRO A 25 -21.76 -17.71 8.23
N SER A 26 -20.60 -17.12 8.51
CA SER A 26 -20.27 -15.72 8.21
C SER A 26 -19.66 -15.62 6.80
N ARG A 27 -19.96 -14.52 6.11
CA ARG A 27 -19.34 -14.18 4.82
C ARG A 27 -17.84 -13.98 5.08
N HIS A 28 -16.98 -14.73 4.39
CA HIS A 28 -15.52 -14.61 4.53
C HIS A 28 -14.86 -14.45 3.16
N PRO A 29 -14.99 -13.28 2.50
CA PRO A 29 -14.17 -12.99 1.34
C PRO A 29 -12.72 -12.94 1.79
N ASN A 30 -11.83 -13.56 1.01
CA ASN A 30 -10.41 -13.58 1.35
C ASN A 30 -9.76 -12.23 1.03
N TYR A 31 -9.70 -11.34 2.01
CA TYR A 31 -9.06 -10.02 1.87
C TYR A 31 -7.53 -10.06 1.83
N ARG A 32 -6.90 -11.22 2.04
CA ARG A 32 -5.44 -11.35 2.10
C ARG A 32 -4.78 -11.57 0.73
N SER A 33 -5.55 -11.98 -0.26
CA SER A 33 -5.05 -12.28 -1.60
C SER A 33 -6.06 -11.82 -2.64
N LEU A 34 -5.90 -10.59 -3.10
CA LEU A 34 -6.81 -9.97 -4.06
C LEU A 34 -6.29 -10.18 -5.49
N LYS A 35 -7.22 -10.56 -6.37
CA LYS A 35 -7.05 -10.55 -7.82
C LYS A 35 -8.00 -9.50 -8.38
N ASN A 36 -7.45 -8.58 -9.18
CA ASN A 36 -8.25 -7.49 -9.73
C ASN A 36 -9.29 -8.04 -10.72
N PRO A 37 -10.60 -7.85 -10.48
CA PRO A 37 -11.65 -8.37 -11.36
C PRO A 37 -11.87 -7.48 -12.59
N PHE A 38 -11.36 -6.24 -12.58
CA PHE A 38 -11.57 -5.28 -13.64
C PHE A 38 -10.49 -5.40 -14.72
N LEU A 39 -10.90 -5.36 -15.98
CA LEU A 39 -9.96 -5.20 -17.09
C LEU A 39 -9.28 -3.82 -16.98
N PRO A 40 -7.93 -3.75 -17.05
CA PRO A 40 -7.24 -2.48 -16.96
C PRO A 40 -7.65 -1.51 -18.07
N GLN A 41 -8.03 -0.29 -17.69
CA GLN A 41 -8.52 0.73 -18.60
C GLN A 41 -7.34 1.47 -19.28
N PRO A 42 -7.36 1.62 -20.61
CA PRO A 42 -6.35 2.40 -21.32
C PRO A 42 -6.68 3.90 -21.30
N VAL A 43 -5.64 4.74 -21.32
CA VAL A 43 -5.75 6.19 -21.57
C VAL A 43 -5.01 6.60 -22.85
N PHE A 44 -4.03 5.81 -23.27
CA PHE A 44 -3.31 5.92 -24.54
C PHE A 44 -3.59 4.70 -25.42
N SER A 45 -3.47 4.85 -26.73
CA SER A 45 -3.38 3.72 -27.66
C SER A 45 -2.01 3.03 -27.56
N ASP A 46 -1.92 1.79 -28.04
CA ASP A 46 -0.70 0.98 -27.91
C ASP A 46 0.51 1.61 -28.62
N ASP A 47 0.31 2.25 -29.77
CA ASP A 47 1.35 2.99 -30.49
C ASP A 47 1.89 4.17 -29.67
N ARG A 48 1.02 4.85 -28.90
CA ARG A 48 1.42 5.95 -28.01
C ARG A 48 2.17 5.46 -26.78
N VAL A 49 1.79 4.30 -26.22
CA VAL A 49 2.53 3.66 -25.13
C VAL A 49 3.93 3.29 -25.60
N ALA A 50 4.05 2.68 -26.78
CA ALA A 50 5.34 2.37 -27.40
C ALA A 50 6.17 3.63 -27.67
N ALA A 51 5.55 4.71 -28.16
CA ALA A 51 6.23 5.98 -28.37
C ALA A 51 6.76 6.60 -27.07
N ILE A 52 6.00 6.54 -25.97
CA ILE A 52 6.45 6.97 -24.64
C ILE A 52 7.66 6.13 -24.19
N HIS A 53 7.60 4.81 -24.33
CA HIS A 53 8.72 3.93 -23.99
C HIS A 53 9.98 4.25 -24.80
N VAL A 54 9.88 4.35 -26.13
CA VAL A 54 11.00 4.71 -27.01
C VAL A 54 11.57 6.08 -26.65
N THR A 55 10.72 7.04 -26.31
CA THR A 55 11.16 8.37 -25.89
C THR A 55 11.88 8.33 -24.55
N ALA A 56 11.43 7.51 -23.59
CA ALA A 56 12.11 7.31 -22.32
C ALA A 56 13.51 6.72 -22.50
N LEU A 57 13.68 5.75 -23.40
CA LEU A 57 14.99 5.20 -23.77
C LEU A 57 15.89 6.28 -24.37
N ARG A 58 15.34 7.10 -25.27
CA ARG A 58 16.07 8.23 -25.86
C ARG A 58 16.50 9.26 -24.82
N VAL A 59 15.68 9.52 -23.80
CA VAL A 59 16.05 10.39 -22.66
C VAL A 59 17.28 9.83 -21.94
N LEU A 60 17.31 8.52 -21.66
CA LEU A 60 18.45 7.88 -21.00
C LEU A 60 19.72 7.89 -21.86
N GLU A 61 19.59 7.69 -23.18
CA GLU A 61 20.73 7.65 -24.11
C GLU A 61 21.32 9.03 -24.40
N GLU A 62 20.46 10.02 -24.72
CA GLU A 62 20.91 11.34 -25.18
C GLU A 62 21.18 12.28 -24.00
N LEU A 63 20.27 12.29 -23.03
CA LEU A 63 20.28 13.28 -21.94
C LEU A 63 20.87 12.72 -20.64
N GLY A 64 20.74 11.42 -20.40
CA GLY A 64 21.27 10.73 -19.22
C GLY A 64 20.53 11.01 -17.92
N ILE A 65 21.03 10.40 -16.85
CA ILE A 65 20.62 10.59 -15.45
C ILE A 65 21.85 10.93 -14.60
N LYS A 66 21.72 11.90 -13.69
CA LYS A 66 22.79 12.25 -12.74
C LYS A 66 22.82 11.21 -11.61
N VAL A 67 23.93 10.50 -11.44
CA VAL A 67 24.08 9.45 -10.42
C VAL A 67 25.14 9.86 -9.41
N LEU A 68 24.72 10.17 -8.19
CA LEU A 68 25.62 10.78 -7.20
C LEU A 68 26.61 9.79 -6.58
N LEU A 69 26.21 8.52 -6.43
CA LEU A 69 27.04 7.47 -5.84
C LEU A 69 28.14 6.99 -6.82
N PRO A 70 29.44 7.10 -6.47
CA PRO A 70 30.52 6.61 -7.33
C PRO A 70 30.48 5.10 -7.61
N GLU A 71 30.10 4.27 -6.64
CA GLU A 71 29.95 2.82 -6.85
C GLU A 71 28.92 2.51 -7.94
N ALA A 72 27.76 3.19 -7.91
CA ALA A 72 26.73 3.02 -8.94
C ALA A 72 27.24 3.44 -10.32
N ARG A 73 27.96 4.58 -10.42
CA ARG A 73 28.57 5.01 -11.70
C ARG A 73 29.58 3.98 -12.23
N ALA A 74 30.41 3.40 -11.36
CA ALA A 74 31.33 2.35 -11.75
C ALA A 74 30.63 1.08 -12.27
N ILE A 75 29.49 0.71 -11.66
CA ILE A 75 28.65 -0.41 -12.14
C ILE A 75 28.09 -0.12 -13.53
N TYR A 76 27.55 1.08 -13.76
CA TYR A 76 27.08 1.52 -15.07
C TYR A 76 28.19 1.52 -16.12
N ALA A 77 29.36 2.08 -15.80
CA ALA A 77 30.52 2.11 -16.70
C ALA A 77 30.98 0.70 -17.10
N LYS A 78 31.02 -0.23 -16.13
CA LYS A 78 31.38 -1.64 -16.38
C LYS A 78 30.40 -2.34 -17.34
N ALA A 79 29.14 -1.92 -17.35
CA ALA A 79 28.13 -2.43 -18.27
C ALA A 79 28.11 -1.72 -19.63
N GLY A 80 29.01 -0.76 -19.87
CA GLY A 80 29.14 -0.05 -21.14
C GLY A 80 28.36 1.27 -21.23
N ALA A 81 27.76 1.76 -20.14
CA ALA A 81 27.17 3.09 -20.11
C ALA A 81 28.26 4.17 -20.22
N LEU A 82 27.92 5.31 -20.84
CA LEU A 82 28.83 6.45 -20.91
C LEU A 82 28.71 7.25 -19.61
N VAL A 83 29.81 7.37 -18.88
CA VAL A 83 29.86 8.09 -17.60
C VAL A 83 30.78 9.29 -17.72
N ASP A 84 30.26 10.46 -17.37
CA ASP A 84 31.00 11.70 -17.20
C ASP A 84 31.15 11.94 -15.69
N GLU A 85 32.36 11.76 -15.16
CA GLU A 85 32.62 11.87 -13.71
C GLU A 85 32.54 13.32 -13.20
N ASP A 86 32.87 14.31 -14.04
CA ASP A 86 32.85 15.73 -13.64
C ASP A 86 31.42 16.22 -13.40
N SER A 87 30.50 15.87 -14.30
CA SER A 87 29.08 16.18 -14.18
C SER A 87 28.26 15.12 -13.43
N GLN A 88 28.87 13.96 -13.16
CA GLN A 88 28.23 12.76 -12.62
C GLN A 88 27.09 12.23 -13.49
N MET A 89 27.13 12.51 -14.80
CA MET A 89 26.09 12.14 -15.75
C MET A 89 26.33 10.73 -16.29
N VAL A 90 25.29 9.91 -16.26
CA VAL A 90 25.29 8.55 -16.82
C VAL A 90 24.31 8.49 -17.98
N ARG A 91 24.81 8.22 -19.19
CA ARG A 91 23.97 7.91 -20.36
C ARG A 91 23.90 6.41 -20.55
N ILE A 92 22.68 5.87 -20.52
CA ILE A 92 22.43 4.43 -20.48
C ILE A 92 21.91 3.98 -21.85
N GLY A 93 22.59 3.01 -22.45
CA GLY A 93 22.20 2.42 -23.74
C GLY A 93 20.90 1.60 -23.65
N ARG A 94 20.13 1.57 -24.75
CA ARG A 94 18.93 0.71 -24.88
C ARG A 94 19.19 -0.76 -24.63
N ASP A 95 20.36 -1.24 -25.02
CA ASP A 95 20.81 -2.62 -24.82
C ASP A 95 20.91 -2.98 -23.33
N ILE A 96 21.45 -2.07 -22.51
CA ILE A 96 21.51 -2.23 -21.04
C ILE A 96 20.10 -2.34 -20.45
N VAL A 97 19.19 -1.44 -20.86
CA VAL A 97 17.80 -1.46 -20.38
C VAL A 97 17.07 -2.72 -20.85
N THR A 98 17.29 -3.14 -22.09
CA THR A 98 16.68 -4.36 -22.67
C THR A 98 17.15 -5.60 -21.91
N ALA A 99 18.44 -5.70 -21.62
CA ALA A 99 19.01 -6.80 -20.82
C ALA A 99 18.41 -6.82 -19.41
N ALA A 100 18.27 -5.67 -18.77
CA ALA A 100 17.64 -5.55 -17.45
C ALA A 100 16.17 -5.99 -17.46
N LEU A 101 15.40 -5.58 -18.48
CA LEU A 101 14.00 -5.98 -18.64
C LEU A 101 13.83 -7.48 -18.90
N ALA A 102 14.82 -8.13 -19.49
CA ALA A 102 14.84 -9.57 -19.74
C ALA A 102 15.19 -10.38 -18.48
N SER A 103 16.08 -9.88 -17.61
CA SER A 103 16.51 -10.60 -16.41
C SER A 103 15.61 -10.42 -15.19
N VAL A 104 14.88 -9.31 -15.12
CA VAL A 104 14.03 -8.99 -13.96
C VAL A 104 12.83 -9.96 -13.85
N PRO A 105 12.53 -10.50 -12.65
CA PRO A 105 11.36 -11.36 -12.44
C PRO A 105 10.03 -10.62 -12.70
N LYS A 106 9.08 -11.29 -13.34
CA LYS A 106 7.72 -10.76 -13.61
C LYS A 106 6.68 -11.13 -12.54
N SER A 107 7.05 -12.04 -11.64
CA SER A 107 6.25 -12.48 -10.50
C SER A 107 7.17 -12.67 -9.30
N ILE A 108 6.81 -12.08 -8.17
CA ILE A 108 7.61 -12.03 -6.94
C ILE A 108 6.77 -12.62 -5.82
N ARG A 109 7.19 -13.79 -5.31
CA ARG A 109 6.59 -14.40 -4.12
C ARG A 109 7.21 -13.79 -2.86
N ALA A 110 6.58 -12.73 -2.36
CA ALA A 110 6.98 -12.06 -1.14
C ALA A 110 6.59 -12.90 0.09
N LEU A 111 7.59 -13.22 0.91
CA LEU A 111 7.51 -14.11 2.05
C LEU A 111 7.27 -13.28 3.32
N ALA A 112 6.10 -13.39 3.91
CA ALA A 112 5.73 -12.65 5.12
C ALA A 112 6.25 -13.34 6.40
N GLY A 113 5.95 -12.77 7.57
CA GLY A 113 6.25 -13.41 8.86
C GLY A 113 5.48 -14.70 9.08
N ASN A 114 4.28 -14.80 8.51
CA ASN A 114 3.47 -16.02 8.45
C ASN A 114 3.17 -16.40 7.00
N ARG A 115 3.29 -17.69 6.65
CA ARG A 115 3.06 -18.18 5.28
C ARG A 115 1.64 -17.97 4.78
N SER A 116 0.63 -17.88 5.66
CA SER A 116 -0.73 -17.50 5.26
C SER A 116 -0.88 -16.02 4.87
N ARG A 117 0.18 -15.23 5.04
CA ARG A 117 0.30 -13.81 4.67
C ARG A 117 1.27 -13.61 3.50
N ASP A 118 1.84 -14.67 2.93
CA ASP A 118 2.69 -14.58 1.74
C ASP A 118 1.90 -13.89 0.60
N LEU A 119 2.58 -13.02 -0.15
CA LEU A 119 1.99 -12.24 -1.23
C LEU A 119 2.57 -12.68 -2.58
N MET A 120 1.73 -12.69 -3.61
CA MET A 120 2.18 -12.80 -4.99
C MET A 120 2.10 -11.42 -5.66
N LEU A 121 3.25 -10.81 -5.93
CA LEU A 121 3.34 -9.52 -6.60
C LEU A 121 3.59 -9.76 -8.09
N GLU A 122 2.53 -9.65 -8.88
CA GLU A 122 2.52 -9.83 -10.33
C GLU A 122 1.43 -8.96 -10.95
N LEU A 123 1.41 -8.85 -12.28
CA LEU A 123 0.31 -8.16 -12.95
C LEU A 123 -1.02 -8.86 -12.66
N GLY A 124 -2.03 -8.09 -12.26
CA GLY A 124 -3.37 -8.57 -11.94
C GLY A 124 -3.58 -8.99 -10.48
N SER A 125 -2.53 -9.13 -9.66
CA SER A 125 -2.72 -9.11 -8.21
C SER A 125 -2.94 -7.68 -7.71
N MET A 126 -3.50 -7.55 -6.51
CA MET A 126 -3.76 -6.26 -5.87
C MET A 126 -3.37 -6.34 -4.40
N THR A 127 -2.67 -5.33 -3.92
CA THR A 127 -2.10 -5.27 -2.57
C THR A 127 -2.19 -3.83 -2.09
N PHE A 128 -2.69 -3.63 -0.88
CA PHE A 128 -2.86 -2.31 -0.28
C PHE A 128 -1.92 -2.11 0.90
N LEU A 129 -1.37 -0.89 0.99
CA LEU A 129 -0.55 -0.43 2.10
C LEU A 129 -1.07 0.93 2.58
N ALA A 130 -1.05 1.14 3.89
CA ALA A 130 -1.43 2.40 4.52
C ALA A 130 -0.52 3.60 4.11
N GLY A 131 -0.77 4.77 4.68
CA GLY A 131 0.11 5.94 4.56
C GLY A 131 1.51 5.62 5.07
N ALA A 132 2.52 6.23 4.45
CA ALA A 132 3.94 5.98 4.71
C ALA A 132 4.75 7.28 4.69
N GLY A 133 5.76 7.37 5.56
CA GLY A 133 6.79 8.40 5.56
C GLY A 133 6.39 9.76 6.14
N ALA A 134 5.25 9.86 6.83
CA ALA A 134 4.78 11.15 7.33
C ALA A 134 5.57 11.57 8.59
N PRO A 135 5.99 12.84 8.70
CA PRO A 135 6.60 13.35 9.93
C PRO A 135 5.60 13.51 11.06
N ASN A 136 4.30 13.67 10.77
CA ASN A 136 3.27 13.90 11.77
C ASN A 136 2.24 12.79 11.80
N VAL A 137 1.55 12.72 12.93
CA VAL A 137 0.40 11.86 13.16
C VAL A 137 -0.75 12.72 13.71
N THR A 138 -2.00 12.37 13.40
CA THR A 138 -3.15 13.13 13.87
C THR A 138 -4.35 12.24 14.21
N ASP A 139 -5.12 12.63 15.21
CA ASP A 139 -6.41 12.04 15.54
C ASP A 139 -7.31 13.05 16.25
N LEU A 140 -8.61 12.75 16.38
CA LEU A 140 -9.57 13.69 16.97
C LEU A 140 -9.35 13.94 18.49
N GLU A 141 -8.66 13.05 19.20
CA GLU A 141 -8.47 13.17 20.66
C GLU A 141 -7.19 13.90 21.04
N ARG A 142 -6.10 13.60 20.33
CA ARG A 142 -4.73 14.07 20.62
C ARG A 142 -4.26 15.15 19.65
N GLY A 143 -5.00 15.39 18.57
CA GLY A 143 -4.66 16.36 17.53
C GLY A 143 -3.42 15.99 16.73
N ARG A 144 -3.04 16.90 15.84
CA ARG A 144 -1.84 16.80 15.00
C ARG A 144 -0.58 17.01 15.83
N ARG A 145 0.36 16.07 15.75
CA ARG A 145 1.60 16.06 16.54
C ARG A 145 2.75 15.40 15.78
N PRO A 146 4.01 15.67 16.14
CA PRO A 146 5.16 14.92 15.62
C PRO A 146 5.00 13.41 15.85
N GLY A 147 5.50 12.62 14.91
CA GLY A 147 5.54 11.17 15.02
C GLY A 147 6.43 10.69 16.16
N THR A 148 6.00 9.63 16.84
CA THR A 148 6.70 8.98 17.95
C THR A 148 6.75 7.47 17.76
N LEU A 149 7.67 6.77 18.42
CA LEU A 149 7.70 5.30 18.37
C LEU A 149 6.38 4.69 18.86
N ALA A 150 5.78 5.26 19.90
CA ALA A 150 4.48 4.82 20.39
C ALA A 150 3.37 4.94 19.31
N ALA A 151 3.34 6.04 18.56
CA ALA A 151 2.40 6.19 17.44
C ALA A 151 2.69 5.21 16.30
N PHE A 152 3.97 4.91 16.04
CA PHE A 152 4.38 3.91 15.06
C PHE A 152 3.89 2.51 15.44
N GLU A 153 4.03 2.13 16.70
CA GLU A 153 3.53 0.86 17.23
C GLU A 153 2.00 0.79 17.17
N GLU A 154 1.28 1.85 17.58
CA GLU A 154 -0.18 1.91 17.46
C GLU A 154 -0.65 1.72 16.01
N LEU A 155 -0.04 2.42 15.05
CA LEU A 155 -0.36 2.26 13.63
C LEU A 155 -0.01 0.86 13.12
N THR A 156 1.10 0.25 13.58
CA THR A 156 1.45 -1.14 13.26
C THR A 156 0.38 -2.11 13.74
N LYS A 157 -0.15 -1.93 14.96
CA LYS A 157 -1.24 -2.72 15.53
C LYS A 157 -2.52 -2.60 14.72
N LEU A 158 -2.89 -1.37 14.34
CA LEU A 158 -4.04 -1.11 13.47
C LEU A 158 -3.86 -1.79 12.10
N VAL A 159 -2.72 -1.58 11.44
CA VAL A 159 -2.40 -2.20 10.16
C VAL A 159 -2.47 -3.72 10.28
N GLN A 160 -1.91 -4.32 11.33
CA GLN A 160 -1.95 -5.77 11.56
C GLN A 160 -3.39 -6.29 11.64
N ASN A 161 -4.27 -5.58 12.36
CA ASN A 161 -5.64 -6.02 12.62
C ASN A 161 -6.49 -6.15 11.34
N PHE A 162 -6.28 -5.29 10.34
CA PHE A 162 -7.10 -5.29 9.13
C PHE A 162 -6.46 -6.09 7.99
N ASP A 163 -7.08 -7.20 7.59
CA ASP A 163 -6.56 -8.11 6.57
C ASP A 163 -6.43 -7.49 5.17
N VAL A 164 -7.23 -6.45 4.88
CA VAL A 164 -7.18 -5.72 3.59
C VAL A 164 -5.92 -4.86 3.45
N LEU A 165 -5.16 -4.64 4.52
CA LEU A 165 -3.82 -4.05 4.47
C LEU A 165 -2.80 -5.19 4.50
N HIS A 166 -1.98 -5.30 3.47
CA HIS A 166 -1.27 -6.54 3.17
C HIS A 166 0.21 -6.49 3.54
N MET A 167 0.80 -5.30 3.53
CA MET A 167 2.22 -5.04 3.74
C MET A 167 2.42 -4.05 4.89
N LEU A 168 3.58 -4.10 5.54
CA LEU A 168 4.02 -3.11 6.52
C LEU A 168 4.83 -2.01 5.87
N GLY A 169 4.88 -0.82 6.46
CA GLY A 169 5.55 0.35 5.94
C GLY A 169 5.99 1.31 7.05
N PRO A 170 6.69 2.40 6.69
CA PRO A 170 7.25 3.33 7.67
C PRO A 170 6.25 4.43 8.07
N TRP A 171 4.97 4.09 8.31
CA TRP A 171 3.81 5.00 8.41
C TRP A 171 4.10 6.45 8.81
N ILE A 172 4.71 6.61 9.99
CA ILE A 172 5.15 7.88 10.54
C ILE A 172 6.62 7.78 10.97
N GLU A 173 7.36 8.88 10.95
CA GLU A 173 8.75 8.92 11.43
C GLU A 173 8.78 9.01 12.98
N PRO A 174 9.39 8.05 13.70
CA PRO A 174 9.59 8.14 15.16
C PRO A 174 10.66 9.18 15.53
N GLN A 175 10.26 10.45 15.62
CA GLN A 175 11.19 11.57 15.84
C GLN A 175 11.75 11.63 17.26
N ASP A 176 11.16 10.88 18.19
CA ASP A 176 11.61 10.68 19.57
C ASP A 176 12.72 9.61 19.73
N VAL A 177 13.11 8.96 18.63
CA VAL A 177 14.23 8.01 18.59
C VAL A 177 15.37 8.60 17.76
N ASP A 178 16.60 8.53 18.27
CA ASP A 178 17.78 9.03 17.57
C ASP A 178 17.98 8.37 16.20
N ASN A 179 18.41 9.16 15.21
CA ASN A 179 18.51 8.72 13.81
C ASN A 179 19.36 7.45 13.63
N HIS A 180 20.37 7.25 14.47
CA HIS A 180 21.27 6.09 14.39
C HIS A 180 20.73 4.80 15.02
N LEU A 181 19.61 4.91 15.74
CA LEU A 181 18.91 3.79 16.41
C LEU A 181 17.51 3.54 15.85
N ARG A 182 16.98 4.47 15.06
CA ARG A 182 15.58 4.47 14.61
C ARG A 182 15.21 3.26 13.76
N HIS A 183 16.12 2.73 12.94
CA HIS A 183 15.85 1.51 12.15
C HIS A 183 15.65 0.29 13.04
N TYR A 184 16.38 0.17 14.16
CA TYR A 184 16.13 -0.90 15.14
C TYR A 184 14.73 -0.80 15.74
N ALA A 185 14.35 0.40 16.20
CA ALA A 185 13.04 0.61 16.82
C ALA A 185 11.88 0.29 15.84
N VAL A 186 12.01 0.75 14.59
CA VAL A 186 11.01 0.50 13.54
C VAL A 186 10.95 -0.97 13.15
N ASN A 187 12.08 -1.63 12.92
CA ASN A 187 12.11 -3.05 12.54
C ASN A 187 11.62 -3.93 13.70
N ARG A 188 12.00 -3.62 14.94
CA ARG A 188 11.51 -4.32 16.14
C ARG A 188 9.99 -4.22 16.23
N ALA A 189 9.43 -3.02 16.15
CA ALA A 189 7.98 -2.82 16.19
C ALA A 189 7.24 -3.61 15.09
N GLN A 190 7.76 -3.60 13.86
CA GLN A 190 7.18 -4.38 12.76
C GLN A 190 7.22 -5.89 13.06
N LEU A 191 8.35 -6.43 13.51
CA LEU A 191 8.58 -7.86 13.66
C LEU A 191 7.93 -8.46 14.93
N THR A 192 7.75 -7.67 15.98
CA THR A 192 7.13 -8.13 17.24
C THR A 192 5.62 -7.88 17.32
N LEU A 193 5.09 -6.95 16.51
CA LEU A 193 3.66 -6.63 16.48
C LEU A 193 2.92 -7.18 15.26
N SER A 194 3.62 -7.67 14.23
CA SER A 194 2.98 -8.11 12.99
C SER A 194 3.67 -9.31 12.35
N ASP A 195 2.88 -10.08 11.59
CA ASP A 195 3.34 -11.20 10.77
C ASP A 195 3.20 -10.93 9.26
N LYS A 196 2.97 -9.67 8.86
CA LYS A 196 2.88 -9.23 7.46
C LYS A 196 4.25 -8.97 6.85
N PHE A 197 4.30 -8.66 5.56
CA PHE A 197 5.54 -8.45 4.82
C PHE A 197 6.22 -7.13 5.23
N PRO A 198 7.45 -7.16 5.82
CA PRO A 198 8.07 -6.01 6.47
C PRO A 198 8.80 -5.06 5.51
N PHE A 199 8.85 -3.79 5.89
CA PHE A 199 9.64 -2.73 5.25
C PHE A 199 11.00 -2.56 5.94
N VAL A 200 12.03 -2.24 5.16
CA VAL A 200 13.36 -1.87 5.65
C VAL A 200 13.80 -0.54 5.01
N PHE A 201 14.33 0.38 5.82
CA PHE A 201 14.85 1.66 5.33
C PHE A 201 16.13 1.46 4.51
N ALA A 202 16.14 1.98 3.28
CA ALA A 202 17.32 2.11 2.44
C ALA A 202 18.05 3.44 2.70
N ARG A 203 18.54 3.64 3.92
CA ARG A 203 19.25 4.87 4.34
C ARG A 203 20.75 4.63 4.55
N GLY A 204 21.33 3.67 3.84
CA GLY A 204 22.75 3.34 3.93
C GLY A 204 23.00 1.91 4.37
N THR A 205 24.12 1.35 3.91
CA THR A 205 24.45 -0.07 4.03
C THR A 205 24.38 -0.61 5.46
N PRO A 206 24.94 0.05 6.49
CA PRO A 206 24.86 -0.47 7.85
C PRO A 206 23.41 -0.64 8.36
N GLN A 207 22.53 0.34 8.11
CA GLN A 207 21.12 0.23 8.53
C GLN A 207 20.37 -0.86 7.75
N VAL A 208 20.69 -1.03 6.46
CA VAL A 208 20.08 -2.07 5.62
C VAL A 208 20.52 -3.46 6.08
N GLU A 209 21.82 -3.66 6.32
CA GLU A 209 22.39 -4.92 6.81
C GLU A 209 21.85 -5.28 8.19
N ASP A 210 21.78 -4.32 9.12
CA ASP A 210 21.16 -4.51 10.43
C ASP A 210 19.67 -4.90 10.28
N GLY A 211 18.94 -4.26 9.37
CA GLY A 211 17.55 -4.59 9.09
C GLY A 211 17.36 -6.00 8.53
N PHE A 212 18.24 -6.44 7.62
CA PHE A 212 18.24 -7.80 7.08
C PHE A 212 18.57 -8.83 8.17
N GLU A 213 19.56 -8.55 9.01
CA GLU A 213 19.95 -9.42 10.10
C GLU A 213 18.83 -9.57 11.13
N MET A 214 18.13 -8.49 11.49
CA MET A 214 16.95 -8.57 12.35
C MET A 214 15.86 -9.48 11.75
N ILE A 215 15.57 -9.38 10.45
CA ILE A 215 14.59 -10.26 9.80
C ILE A 215 15.07 -11.71 9.82
N ARG A 216 16.35 -11.93 9.55
CA ARG A 216 16.97 -13.27 9.55
C ARG A 216 16.85 -13.91 10.92
N LEU A 217 17.22 -13.20 11.97
CA LEU A 217 17.13 -13.62 13.37
C LEU A 217 15.68 -13.89 13.80
N ALA A 218 14.77 -12.93 13.54
CA ALA A 218 13.35 -13.07 13.87
C ALA A 218 12.69 -14.29 13.21
N ARG A 219 13.18 -14.71 12.05
CA ARG A 219 12.65 -15.85 11.30
C ARG A 219 13.46 -17.13 11.45
N GLY A 220 14.55 -17.11 12.22
CA GLY A 220 15.45 -18.26 12.39
C GLY A 220 16.10 -18.73 11.09
N LEU A 221 16.36 -17.82 10.14
CA LEU A 221 16.91 -18.16 8.83
C LEU A 221 18.44 -18.21 8.87
N SER A 222 19.04 -19.12 8.10
CA SER A 222 20.44 -18.99 7.70
C SER A 222 20.62 -17.88 6.67
N GLN A 223 21.87 -17.48 6.41
CA GLN A 223 22.18 -16.51 5.35
C GLN A 223 21.71 -17.00 3.98
N ASP A 224 21.95 -18.26 3.66
CA ASP A 224 21.57 -18.84 2.35
C ASP A 224 20.05 -18.89 2.18
N GLU A 225 19.30 -19.23 3.24
CA GLU A 225 17.83 -19.20 3.21
C GLU A 225 17.29 -17.79 2.99
N PHE A 226 17.89 -16.79 3.65
CA PHE A 226 17.51 -15.39 3.45
C PHE A 226 17.77 -14.91 2.02
N LEU A 227 18.93 -15.27 1.44
CA LEU A 227 19.31 -14.88 0.07
C LEU A 227 18.53 -15.62 -1.03
N ALA A 228 17.91 -16.76 -0.69
CA ALA A 228 17.07 -17.55 -1.59
C ALA A 228 15.60 -17.08 -1.62
N GLY A 229 15.18 -16.26 -0.65
CA GLY A 229 13.80 -15.79 -0.51
C GLY A 229 13.65 -14.27 -0.54
N PHE A 230 12.42 -13.80 -0.77
CA PHE A 230 12.06 -12.39 -0.76
C PHE A 230 11.38 -12.05 0.57
N HIS A 231 12.14 -11.62 1.56
CA HIS A 231 11.70 -11.51 2.96
C HIS A 231 11.29 -10.10 3.38
N CYS A 232 11.74 -9.09 2.66
CA CYS A 232 11.36 -7.71 2.89
C CYS A 232 11.39 -6.91 1.59
N TYR A 233 10.97 -5.65 1.71
CA TYR A 233 11.10 -4.69 0.64
C TYR A 233 11.54 -3.33 1.14
N THR A 234 11.96 -2.50 0.19
CA THR A 234 12.15 -1.07 0.40
C THR A 234 11.52 -0.26 -0.72
N VAL A 235 11.43 1.05 -0.52
CA VAL A 235 11.02 2.01 -1.53
C VAL A 235 12.23 2.86 -1.87
N ILE A 236 12.62 2.84 -3.14
CA ILE A 236 13.68 3.67 -3.69
C ILE A 236 13.02 4.79 -4.49
N ASN A 237 13.28 6.03 -4.15
CA ASN A 237 12.79 7.16 -4.93
C ASN A 237 13.93 7.76 -5.75
N THR A 238 13.70 8.01 -7.03
CA THR A 238 14.58 8.93 -7.76
C THR A 238 14.20 10.36 -7.39
N ASN A 239 15.21 11.22 -7.39
CA ASN A 239 15.02 12.65 -7.16
C ASN A 239 14.79 13.30 -8.52
N SER A 240 13.54 13.27 -8.96
CA SER A 240 13.16 13.82 -10.26
C SER A 240 13.42 15.33 -10.30
N PRO A 241 13.86 15.91 -11.44
CA PRO A 241 14.12 15.24 -12.71
C PRO A 241 15.55 14.67 -12.82
N ARG A 242 15.64 13.41 -13.22
CA ARG A 242 16.84 12.69 -13.68
C ARG A 242 18.01 12.73 -12.70
N GLN A 243 17.75 12.49 -11.42
CA GLN A 243 18.80 12.28 -10.43
C GLN A 243 18.55 11.03 -9.58
N LEU A 244 19.61 10.26 -9.34
CA LEU A 244 19.64 9.15 -8.39
C LEU A 244 20.65 9.50 -7.29
N ASP A 245 20.11 9.79 -6.10
CA ASP A 245 20.88 10.23 -4.94
C ASP A 245 21.68 9.09 -4.30
N ILE A 246 22.65 9.45 -3.46
CA ILE A 246 23.56 8.52 -2.79
C ILE A 246 22.80 7.41 -2.04
N PRO A 247 21.91 7.71 -1.06
CA PRO A 247 21.24 6.65 -0.29
C PRO A 247 20.34 5.77 -1.16
N MET A 248 19.74 6.33 -2.22
CA MET A 248 18.83 5.61 -3.10
C MET A 248 19.59 4.68 -4.05
N ALA A 249 20.71 5.13 -4.62
CA ALA A 249 21.60 4.28 -5.40
C ALA A 249 22.19 3.15 -4.54
N GLN A 250 22.63 3.47 -3.32
CA GLN A 250 23.17 2.49 -2.38
C GLN A 250 22.10 1.45 -2.01
N GLY A 251 20.88 1.91 -1.72
CA GLY A 251 19.72 1.06 -1.44
C GLY A 251 19.43 0.05 -2.55
N ILE A 252 19.47 0.49 -3.83
CA ILE A 252 19.33 -0.42 -4.97
C ILE A 252 20.41 -1.50 -4.95
N ILE A 253 21.66 -1.10 -4.72
CA ILE A 253 22.81 -2.02 -4.70
C ILE A 253 22.68 -3.02 -3.55
N ASP A 254 22.37 -2.56 -2.35
CA ASP A 254 22.30 -3.40 -1.14
C ASP A 254 21.16 -4.42 -1.24
N PHE A 255 19.97 -3.99 -1.67
CA PHE A 255 18.83 -4.88 -1.87
C PHE A 255 19.04 -5.87 -3.02
N ALA A 256 19.65 -5.41 -4.12
CA ALA A 256 19.97 -6.31 -5.23
C ALA A 256 21.01 -7.36 -4.83
N LYS A 257 22.08 -6.99 -4.11
CA LYS A 257 23.07 -7.95 -3.55
C LYS A 257 22.36 -9.00 -2.68
N ALA A 258 21.48 -8.55 -1.78
CA ALA A 258 20.75 -9.43 -0.87
C ALA A 258 19.55 -10.18 -1.50
N GLY A 259 19.18 -9.88 -2.75
CA GLY A 259 18.03 -10.47 -3.43
C GLY A 259 16.68 -10.06 -2.85
N GLN A 260 16.62 -8.92 -2.15
CA GLN A 260 15.39 -8.41 -1.52
C GLN A 260 14.67 -7.41 -2.44
N VAL A 261 13.38 -7.17 -2.20
CA VAL A 261 12.52 -6.46 -3.15
C VAL A 261 12.77 -4.95 -3.11
N SER A 262 13.05 -4.35 -4.27
CA SER A 262 13.07 -2.88 -4.42
C SER A 262 11.85 -2.38 -5.19
N VAL A 263 11.12 -1.44 -4.61
CA VAL A 263 10.07 -0.70 -5.31
C VAL A 263 10.66 0.62 -5.80
N ILE A 264 11.01 0.69 -7.09
CA ILE A 264 11.74 1.83 -7.68
C ILE A 264 10.73 2.84 -8.22
N THR A 265 10.56 3.94 -7.49
CA THR A 265 9.45 4.89 -7.63
C THR A 265 9.94 6.30 -7.91
N PRO A 266 9.93 6.74 -9.16
CA PRO A 266 10.19 8.14 -9.46
C PRO A 266 9.10 9.06 -8.91
N PHE A 267 9.52 10.15 -8.27
CA PHE A 267 8.66 11.11 -7.61
C PHE A 267 8.39 12.31 -8.53
N CYS A 268 7.42 12.15 -9.43
CA CYS A 268 7.16 13.09 -10.51
C CYS A 268 5.89 13.92 -10.24
N LEU A 269 6.07 15.21 -9.97
CA LEU A 269 4.96 16.16 -9.92
C LEU A 269 4.91 16.98 -11.21
N ALA A 270 3.88 16.73 -12.03
CA ALA A 270 3.65 17.42 -13.29
C ALA A 270 3.47 18.93 -13.06
N GLY A 271 4.30 19.73 -13.73
CA GLY A 271 4.34 21.18 -13.59
C GLY A 271 5.38 21.70 -12.58
N ALA A 272 6.04 20.80 -11.84
CA ALA A 272 7.13 21.14 -10.92
C ALA A 272 8.41 20.35 -11.27
N MET A 273 8.50 19.09 -10.85
CA MET A 273 9.68 18.23 -11.08
C MET A 273 9.56 17.37 -12.34
N ALA A 274 8.42 17.45 -13.04
CA ALA A 274 8.17 16.76 -14.29
C ALA A 274 7.45 17.69 -15.29
N PRO A 275 7.50 17.42 -16.61
CA PRO A 275 6.74 18.17 -17.60
C PRO A 275 5.25 18.26 -17.22
N ILE A 276 4.60 19.40 -17.53
CA ILE A 276 3.21 19.65 -17.13
C ILE A 276 2.19 18.74 -17.82
N THR A 277 2.56 18.10 -18.93
CA THR A 277 1.66 17.17 -19.65
C THR A 277 1.79 15.77 -19.09
N VAL A 278 0.67 15.03 -19.03
CA VAL A 278 0.64 13.64 -18.54
C VAL A 278 1.62 12.75 -19.28
N ALA A 279 1.68 12.83 -20.62
CA ALA A 279 2.60 12.01 -21.42
C ALA A 279 4.08 12.37 -21.17
N GLY A 280 4.39 13.66 -20.99
CA GLY A 280 5.75 14.11 -20.68
C GLY A 280 6.20 13.68 -19.28
N ALA A 281 5.32 13.81 -18.28
CA ALA A 281 5.57 13.32 -16.93
C ALA A 281 5.79 11.80 -16.91
N LEU A 282 4.94 11.04 -17.60
CA LEU A 282 5.10 9.59 -17.71
C LEU A 282 6.38 9.18 -18.43
N THR A 283 6.81 9.93 -19.46
CA THR A 283 8.08 9.66 -20.15
C THR A 283 9.27 9.80 -19.20
N LEU A 284 9.31 10.88 -18.42
CA LEU A 284 10.35 11.12 -17.42
C LEU A 284 10.34 10.04 -16.34
N GLN A 285 9.16 9.78 -15.76
CA GLN A 285 8.99 8.75 -14.74
C GLN A 285 9.44 7.38 -15.26
N HIS A 286 9.06 7.03 -16.49
CA HIS A 286 9.44 5.75 -17.07
C HIS A 286 10.96 5.64 -17.27
N ALA A 287 11.61 6.70 -17.75
CA ALA A 287 13.07 6.73 -17.90
C ALA A 287 13.79 6.52 -16.56
N GLU A 288 13.38 7.24 -15.51
CA GLU A 288 13.98 7.15 -14.19
C GLU A 288 13.78 5.76 -13.54
N ALA A 289 12.59 5.17 -13.69
CA ALA A 289 12.31 3.82 -13.21
C ALA A 289 13.17 2.77 -13.93
N LEU A 290 13.34 2.90 -15.26
CA LEU A 290 14.19 2.01 -16.05
C LEU A 290 15.68 2.16 -15.71
N ALA A 291 16.15 3.36 -15.36
CA ALA A 291 17.51 3.56 -14.88
C ALA A 291 17.74 2.80 -13.56
N GLY A 292 16.89 3.01 -12.55
CA GLY A 292 17.01 2.28 -11.29
C GLY A 292 16.89 0.76 -11.46
N LEU A 293 15.97 0.29 -12.31
CA LEU A 293 15.84 -1.12 -12.69
C LEU A 293 17.15 -1.67 -13.26
N ALA A 294 17.76 -0.95 -14.21
CA ALA A 294 19.02 -1.35 -14.82
C ALA A 294 20.13 -1.48 -13.78
N LEU A 295 20.26 -0.54 -12.84
CA LEU A 295 21.20 -0.64 -11.72
C LEU A 295 21.01 -1.93 -10.93
N ALA A 296 19.78 -2.25 -10.53
CA ALA A 296 19.48 -3.47 -9.78
C ALA A 296 19.93 -4.73 -10.55
N GLN A 297 19.62 -4.80 -11.84
CA GLN A 297 19.93 -5.97 -12.66
C GLN A 297 21.41 -6.11 -13.02
N MET A 298 22.17 -5.01 -13.11
CA MET A 298 23.63 -5.07 -13.28
C MET A 298 24.35 -5.50 -12.01
N VAL A 299 23.78 -5.21 -10.83
CA VAL A 299 24.29 -5.68 -9.54
C VAL A 299 24.04 -7.19 -9.39
N ARG A 300 22.80 -7.63 -9.62
CA ARG A 300 22.42 -9.04 -9.57
C ARG A 300 21.29 -9.30 -10.56
N PRO A 301 21.57 -9.96 -11.71
CA PRO A 301 20.51 -10.40 -12.62
C PRO A 301 19.50 -11.27 -11.89
N GLY A 302 18.20 -10.96 -12.04
CA GLY A 302 17.13 -11.63 -11.32
C GLY A 302 16.77 -10.99 -9.97
N ALA A 303 17.41 -9.88 -9.57
CA ALA A 303 16.98 -9.12 -8.39
C ALA A 303 15.50 -8.68 -8.53
N PRO A 304 14.66 -8.88 -7.51
CA PRO A 304 13.23 -8.57 -7.61
C PRO A 304 12.97 -7.07 -7.56
N VAL A 305 12.35 -6.53 -8.62
CA VAL A 305 11.99 -5.11 -8.72
C VAL A 305 10.50 -4.95 -9.02
N VAL A 306 9.84 -4.07 -8.27
CA VAL A 306 8.50 -3.58 -8.56
C VAL A 306 8.65 -2.21 -9.24
N TYR A 307 8.08 -2.06 -10.44
CA TYR A 307 8.07 -0.79 -11.17
C TYR A 307 7.22 0.23 -10.41
N GLY A 308 7.78 1.35 -9.99
CA GLY A 308 7.06 2.36 -9.22
C GLY A 308 6.59 3.53 -10.06
N SER A 309 5.43 4.06 -9.71
CA SER A 309 4.88 5.32 -10.21
C SER A 309 4.36 6.15 -9.06
N PHE A 310 4.79 7.40 -8.98
CA PHE A 310 4.15 8.45 -8.19
C PHE A 310 4.04 9.69 -9.06
N SER A 311 3.05 9.69 -9.95
CA SER A 311 2.75 10.83 -10.82
C SER A 311 1.45 11.50 -10.41
N SER A 312 1.54 12.77 -10.06
CA SER A 312 0.37 13.65 -9.89
C SER A 312 0.68 15.05 -10.39
N ASN A 313 -0.27 15.97 -10.33
CA ASN A 313 -0.06 17.39 -10.62
C ASN A 313 0.14 18.20 -9.33
N VAL A 314 0.71 19.39 -9.48
CA VAL A 314 0.67 20.43 -8.45
C VAL A 314 -0.55 21.33 -8.65
N ASP A 315 -1.03 21.96 -7.58
CA ASP A 315 -1.86 23.15 -7.68
C ASP A 315 -0.98 24.34 -8.09
N MET A 316 -1.21 24.93 -9.26
CA MET A 316 -0.36 26.00 -9.79
C MET A 316 -0.43 27.30 -8.95
N LYS A 317 -1.45 27.46 -8.11
CA LYS A 317 -1.60 28.64 -7.26
C LYS A 317 -0.76 28.55 -5.99
N SER A 318 -0.76 27.39 -5.32
CA SER A 318 -0.05 27.16 -4.07
C SER A 318 1.30 26.45 -4.23
N GLY A 319 1.52 25.77 -5.37
CA GLY A 319 2.64 24.85 -5.58
C GLY A 319 2.51 23.51 -4.86
N ALA A 320 1.42 23.29 -4.11
CA ALA A 320 1.23 22.08 -3.32
C ALA A 320 0.89 20.86 -4.21
N PRO A 321 1.31 19.63 -3.84
CA PRO A 321 0.85 18.42 -4.51
C PRO A 321 -0.67 18.28 -4.41
N ALA A 322 -1.32 17.87 -5.50
CA ALA A 322 -2.74 17.55 -5.54
C ALA A 322 -2.95 16.04 -5.70
N PHE A 323 -4.09 15.51 -5.22
CA PHE A 323 -4.43 14.09 -5.32
C PHE A 323 -5.88 13.90 -5.76
N GLY A 324 -6.22 12.68 -6.21
CA GLY A 324 -7.54 12.37 -6.78
C GLY A 324 -8.01 13.22 -7.97
N THR A 325 -7.12 13.98 -8.60
CA THR A 325 -7.45 14.85 -9.75
C THR A 325 -7.61 14.04 -11.04
N PRO A 326 -8.26 14.61 -12.08
CA PRO A 326 -8.31 13.98 -13.39
C PRO A 326 -6.92 13.66 -13.97
N GLU A 327 -5.94 14.55 -13.76
CA GLU A 327 -4.55 14.38 -14.22
C GLU A 327 -3.88 13.22 -13.49
N HIS A 328 -4.07 13.10 -12.17
CA HIS A 328 -3.58 11.97 -11.39
C HIS A 328 -4.18 10.66 -11.90
N VAL A 329 -5.50 10.58 -12.08
CA VAL A 329 -6.16 9.37 -12.58
C VAL A 329 -5.62 8.98 -13.96
N LYS A 330 -5.52 9.94 -14.90
CA LYS A 330 -4.95 9.68 -16.25
C LYS A 330 -3.49 9.24 -16.19
N ALA A 331 -2.68 9.86 -15.33
CA ALA A 331 -1.28 9.46 -15.15
C ALA A 331 -1.18 8.04 -14.62
N THR A 332 -1.99 7.66 -13.62
CA THR A 332 -2.02 6.31 -13.06
C THR A 332 -2.44 5.26 -14.09
N LEU A 333 -3.46 5.54 -14.92
CA LEU A 333 -3.86 4.65 -16.03
C LEU A 333 -2.71 4.46 -17.04
N GLY A 334 -2.04 5.55 -17.43
CA GLY A 334 -0.91 5.50 -18.38
C GLY A 334 0.32 4.80 -17.79
N ALA A 335 0.62 5.00 -16.51
CA ALA A 335 1.66 4.28 -15.79
C ALA A 335 1.39 2.77 -15.75
N GLY A 336 0.13 2.37 -15.51
CA GLY A 336 -0.29 0.98 -15.60
C GLY A 336 -0.10 0.38 -17.00
N GLN A 337 -0.35 1.15 -18.07
CA GLN A 337 -0.06 0.71 -19.44
C GLN A 337 1.44 0.47 -19.65
N LEU A 338 2.31 1.36 -19.14
CA LEU A 338 3.77 1.20 -19.22
C LEU A 338 4.29 0.03 -18.37
N ALA A 339 3.70 -0.22 -17.20
CA ALA A 339 4.02 -1.39 -16.39
C ALA A 339 3.66 -2.70 -17.12
N ARG A 340 2.49 -2.75 -17.76
CA ARG A 340 2.11 -3.89 -18.61
C ARG A 340 3.01 -4.03 -19.83
N PHE A 341 3.44 -2.93 -20.43
CA PHE A 341 4.40 -2.93 -21.53
C PHE A 341 5.74 -3.55 -21.14
N THR A 342 6.20 -3.35 -19.89
CA THR A 342 7.42 -4.01 -19.36
C THR A 342 7.17 -5.39 -18.74
N GLY A 343 5.90 -5.77 -18.57
CA GLY A 343 5.46 -7.01 -17.91
C GLY A 343 5.68 -7.05 -16.40
N LEU A 344 6.04 -5.94 -15.76
CA LEU A 344 6.46 -5.90 -14.36
C LEU A 344 5.29 -5.74 -13.39
N PRO A 345 5.34 -6.35 -12.19
CA PRO A 345 4.51 -5.90 -11.09
C PRO A 345 4.81 -4.44 -10.80
N TRP A 346 3.79 -3.67 -10.43
CA TRP A 346 3.98 -2.24 -10.26
C TRP A 346 3.23 -1.62 -9.09
N ARG A 347 3.80 -0.52 -8.61
CA ARG A 347 3.30 0.28 -7.52
C ARG A 347 2.68 1.58 -8.01
N SER A 348 1.45 1.86 -7.60
CA SER A 348 0.80 3.17 -7.68
C SER A 348 0.76 3.88 -6.32
N GLY A 349 0.24 5.12 -6.29
CA GLY A 349 0.04 5.90 -5.08
C GLY A 349 -1.41 6.34 -4.90
N GLY A 350 -1.91 6.25 -3.66
CA GLY A 350 -3.15 6.88 -3.19
C GLY A 350 -2.88 8.18 -2.44
N GLY A 351 -3.83 8.59 -1.60
CA GLY A 351 -3.64 9.69 -0.65
C GLY A 351 -4.59 10.88 -0.83
N SER A 352 -4.32 11.94 -0.06
CA SER A 352 -5.12 13.16 -0.02
C SER A 352 -4.26 14.37 0.38
N ALA A 353 -4.52 15.51 -0.24
CA ALA A 353 -3.99 16.82 0.11
C ALA A 353 -4.76 17.48 1.26
N ALA A 354 -5.97 17.00 1.58
CA ALA A 354 -6.79 17.53 2.67
C ALA A 354 -6.07 17.52 4.02
N ASN A 355 -6.33 18.55 4.84
CA ASN A 355 -5.70 18.72 6.16
C ASN A 355 -6.34 17.84 7.26
N ILE A 356 -7.56 17.36 7.03
CA ILE A 356 -8.36 16.59 7.99
C ILE A 356 -9.09 15.44 7.26
N SER A 357 -9.63 14.49 8.01
CA SER A 357 -10.47 13.40 7.46
C SER A 357 -11.90 13.89 7.20
N ASP A 358 -12.09 14.65 6.13
CA ASP A 358 -13.38 15.20 5.70
C ASP A 358 -13.81 14.69 4.31
N VAL A 359 -14.80 15.38 3.71
CA VAL A 359 -15.32 15.05 2.37
C VAL A 359 -14.27 15.22 1.27
N GLN A 360 -13.37 16.21 1.36
CA GLN A 360 -12.27 16.37 0.42
C GLN A 360 -11.36 15.13 0.50
N ALA A 361 -10.98 14.76 1.72
CA ALA A 361 -10.08 13.64 1.94
C ALA A 361 -10.66 12.30 1.44
N ALA A 362 -11.96 12.09 1.62
CA ALA A 362 -12.66 10.93 1.09
C ALA A 362 -12.66 10.93 -0.44
N HIS A 363 -13.04 12.04 -1.08
CA HIS A 363 -13.09 12.15 -2.54
C HIS A 363 -11.72 11.92 -3.19
N GLU A 364 -10.69 12.59 -2.70
CA GLU A 364 -9.36 12.50 -3.32
C GLU A 364 -8.78 11.08 -3.23
N THR A 365 -8.91 10.44 -2.07
CA THR A 365 -8.45 9.07 -1.89
C THR A 365 -9.27 8.06 -2.69
N GLN A 366 -10.60 8.21 -2.78
CA GLN A 366 -11.43 7.31 -3.57
C GLN A 366 -11.13 7.39 -5.07
N PHE A 367 -10.95 8.59 -5.63
CA PHE A 367 -10.57 8.73 -7.05
C PHE A 367 -9.18 8.18 -7.33
N ALA A 368 -8.20 8.42 -6.44
CA ALA A 368 -6.87 7.84 -6.57
C ALA A 368 -6.89 6.30 -6.48
N LEU A 369 -7.68 5.74 -5.55
CA LEU A 369 -7.89 4.31 -5.39
C LEU A 369 -8.51 3.70 -6.65
N TRP A 370 -9.60 4.26 -7.16
CA TRP A 370 -10.23 3.81 -8.41
C TRP A 370 -9.29 3.93 -9.61
N GLY A 371 -8.48 4.99 -9.69
CA GLY A 371 -7.44 5.11 -10.69
C GLY A 371 -6.45 3.94 -10.63
N SER A 372 -6.03 3.53 -9.43
CA SER A 372 -5.14 2.39 -9.21
C SER A 372 -5.79 1.04 -9.57
N VAL A 373 -7.04 0.84 -9.16
CA VAL A 373 -7.82 -0.36 -9.49
C VAL A 373 -8.00 -0.48 -11.01
N LEU A 374 -8.46 0.57 -11.67
CA LEU A 374 -8.67 0.58 -13.11
C LEU A 374 -7.37 0.54 -13.91
N ALA A 375 -6.24 0.98 -13.34
CA ALA A 375 -4.93 0.84 -13.98
C ALA A 375 -4.35 -0.57 -13.85
N GLY A 376 -4.89 -1.41 -12.95
CA GLY A 376 -4.34 -2.73 -12.65
C GLY A 376 -3.10 -2.69 -11.77
N ALA A 377 -3.04 -1.80 -10.77
CA ALA A 377 -1.93 -1.68 -9.83
C ALA A 377 -1.71 -2.96 -9.00
N THR A 378 -0.46 -3.46 -8.98
CA THR A 378 -0.07 -4.58 -8.12
C THR A 378 -0.03 -4.17 -6.66
N VAL A 379 0.58 -3.01 -6.37
CA VAL A 379 0.70 -2.44 -5.03
C VAL A 379 0.18 -1.01 -5.04
N CYS A 380 -0.77 -0.67 -4.18
CA CYS A 380 -1.18 0.71 -3.96
C CYS A 380 -0.69 1.15 -2.58
N ILE A 381 0.35 2.00 -2.56
CA ILE A 381 0.87 2.61 -1.33
C ILE A 381 0.06 3.88 -1.04
N HIS A 382 -0.05 4.27 0.24
CA HIS A 382 -0.89 5.40 0.67
C HIS A 382 -2.38 5.17 0.40
N ALA A 383 -2.81 3.91 0.37
CA ALA A 383 -4.19 3.53 0.11
C ALA A 383 -5.12 3.88 1.28
N ALA A 384 -4.57 4.10 2.49
CA ALA A 384 -5.35 4.46 3.67
C ALA A 384 -4.58 5.36 4.64
N GLY A 385 -5.23 6.40 5.17
CA GLY A 385 -4.75 7.20 6.31
C GLY A 385 -3.86 8.41 5.98
N TRP A 386 -3.45 8.61 4.72
CA TRP A 386 -2.49 9.65 4.33
C TRP A 386 -3.17 11.00 4.05
N LEU A 387 -2.72 12.06 4.73
CA LEU A 387 -3.28 13.43 4.68
C LEU A 387 -2.17 14.46 4.46
N GLU A 388 -2.57 15.72 4.24
CA GLU A 388 -1.68 16.89 4.08
C GLU A 388 -0.60 16.68 3.01
N GLY A 389 -0.94 15.99 1.92
CA GLY A 389 0.01 15.66 0.86
C GLY A 389 1.22 14.87 1.35
N GLY A 390 1.04 14.13 2.44
CA GLY A 390 2.04 13.27 3.07
C GLY A 390 2.70 13.80 4.32
N LEU A 391 2.23 14.93 4.84
CA LEU A 391 2.77 15.47 6.09
C LEU A 391 2.16 14.81 7.34
N SER A 392 1.03 14.11 7.21
CA SER A 392 0.36 13.42 8.32
C SER A 392 -0.20 12.03 7.95
N VAL A 393 -0.19 11.11 8.92
CA VAL A 393 -1.08 9.93 8.94
C VAL A 393 -2.15 10.12 10.01
N SER A 394 -3.42 9.88 9.66
CA SER A 394 -4.55 10.01 10.57
C SER A 394 -5.17 8.66 10.96
N TYR A 395 -5.51 8.51 12.24
CA TYR A 395 -6.17 7.31 12.75
C TYR A 395 -7.59 7.17 12.19
N GLU A 396 -8.40 8.23 12.24
CA GLU A 396 -9.75 8.21 11.69
C GLU A 396 -9.73 8.02 10.17
N LYS A 397 -8.80 8.69 9.47
CA LYS A 397 -8.65 8.53 8.02
C LYS A 397 -8.25 7.10 7.65
N LEU A 398 -7.38 6.47 8.44
CA LEU A 398 -6.98 5.08 8.22
C LEU A 398 -8.20 4.17 8.26
N ILE A 399 -9.05 4.31 9.30
CA ILE A 399 -10.26 3.48 9.45
C ILE A 399 -11.30 3.76 8.36
N THR A 400 -11.56 5.02 8.01
CA THR A 400 -12.52 5.36 6.95
C THR A 400 -12.06 4.86 5.58
N ASP A 401 -10.76 4.97 5.28
CA ASP A 401 -10.20 4.44 4.04
C ASP A 401 -10.22 2.91 4.00
N ILE A 402 -10.01 2.23 5.14
CA ILE A 402 -10.12 0.76 5.22
C ILE A 402 -11.50 0.29 4.76
N GLU A 403 -12.59 0.99 5.08
CA GLU A 403 -13.92 0.64 4.56
C GLU A 403 -14.00 0.73 3.01
N ALA A 404 -13.36 1.74 2.42
CA ALA A 404 -13.27 1.84 0.95
C ALA A 404 -12.42 0.70 0.37
N LEU A 405 -11.32 0.33 1.02
CA LEU A 405 -10.49 -0.81 0.60
C LEU A 405 -11.24 -2.14 0.72
N GLN A 406 -12.01 -2.35 1.80
CA GLN A 406 -12.85 -3.54 1.97
C GLN A 406 -13.94 -3.60 0.88
N THR A 407 -14.51 -2.46 0.51
CA THR A 407 -15.45 -2.39 -0.62
C THR A 407 -14.79 -2.86 -1.92
N VAL A 408 -13.56 -2.43 -2.21
CA VAL A 408 -12.80 -2.92 -3.38
C VAL A 408 -12.48 -4.42 -3.26
N ALA A 409 -12.12 -4.89 -2.06
CA ALA A 409 -11.85 -6.30 -1.82
C ALA A 409 -13.09 -7.19 -2.02
N GLU A 410 -14.28 -6.71 -1.62
CA GLU A 410 -15.55 -7.38 -1.90
C GLU A 410 -15.86 -7.44 -3.39
N LEU A 411 -15.52 -6.40 -4.16
CA LEU A 411 -15.65 -6.43 -5.61
C LEU A 411 -14.74 -7.47 -6.28
N CYS A 412 -13.61 -7.83 -5.64
CA CYS A 412 -12.74 -8.89 -6.11
C CYS A 412 -13.32 -10.31 -5.90
N ALA A 413 -14.35 -10.45 -5.06
CA ALA A 413 -15.06 -11.71 -4.91
C ALA A 413 -15.94 -11.98 -6.14
N THR A 414 -15.99 -13.24 -6.59
CA THR A 414 -16.82 -13.63 -7.72
C THR A 414 -18.31 -13.40 -7.40
N THR A 415 -19.00 -12.69 -8.28
CA THR A 415 -20.46 -12.53 -8.19
C THR A 415 -21.15 -13.83 -8.60
N PRO A 416 -21.95 -14.47 -7.73
CA PRO A 416 -22.67 -15.69 -8.08
C PRO A 416 -23.65 -15.45 -9.24
N GLY A 417 -23.64 -16.35 -10.22
CA GLY A 417 -24.52 -16.30 -11.40
C GLY A 417 -25.19 -17.64 -11.71
N ASP A 418 -25.21 -18.55 -10.74
CA ASP A 418 -25.90 -19.83 -10.83
C ASP A 418 -27.43 -19.67 -10.77
N LYS A 419 -28.16 -20.75 -11.08
CA LYS A 419 -29.63 -20.74 -11.15
C LYS A 419 -30.30 -20.25 -9.86
N ASP A 420 -29.79 -20.66 -8.70
CA ASP A 420 -30.37 -20.28 -7.41
C ASP A 420 -30.13 -18.79 -7.14
N SER A 421 -28.95 -18.28 -7.50
CA SER A 421 -28.60 -16.85 -7.36
C SER A 421 -29.35 -15.93 -8.33
N ILE A 422 -29.68 -16.40 -9.54
CA ILE A 422 -30.55 -15.68 -10.48
C ILE A 422 -31.97 -15.53 -9.91
N GLY A 423 -32.43 -16.51 -9.13
CA GLY A 423 -33.57 -16.35 -8.23
C GLY A 423 -34.95 -16.34 -8.91
N PHE A 424 -35.13 -17.03 -10.04
CA PHE A 424 -36.45 -17.12 -10.70
C PHE A 424 -37.55 -17.61 -9.74
N GLU A 425 -37.29 -18.67 -8.97
CA GLU A 425 -38.26 -19.20 -8.00
C GLU A 425 -38.57 -18.20 -6.88
N ALA A 426 -37.57 -17.43 -6.44
CA ALA A 426 -37.77 -16.37 -5.48
C ALA A 426 -38.73 -15.30 -6.04
N ILE A 427 -38.51 -14.88 -7.30
CA ILE A 427 -39.37 -13.92 -8.00
C ILE A 427 -40.79 -14.48 -8.16
N ALA A 428 -40.94 -15.76 -8.48
CA ALA A 428 -42.25 -16.41 -8.63
C ALA A 428 -43.01 -16.54 -7.28
N GLU A 429 -42.31 -16.64 -6.16
CA GLU A 429 -42.88 -16.71 -4.81
C GLU A 429 -43.65 -15.42 -4.43
N VAL A 430 -43.22 -14.26 -4.95
CA VAL A 430 -43.74 -12.95 -4.57
C VAL A 430 -44.63 -12.36 -5.67
N GLN A 431 -45.89 -12.07 -5.35
CA GLN A 431 -46.81 -11.44 -6.30
C GLN A 431 -46.37 -10.00 -6.68
N PRO A 432 -46.75 -9.51 -7.87
CA PRO A 432 -46.47 -8.12 -8.27
C PRO A 432 -46.94 -7.11 -7.22
N GLY A 433 -46.06 -6.19 -6.84
CA GLY A 433 -46.31 -5.19 -5.78
C GLY A 433 -46.04 -5.66 -4.34
N GLY A 434 -45.63 -6.93 -4.16
CA GLY A 434 -45.20 -7.47 -2.86
C GLY A 434 -43.75 -7.15 -2.49
N HIS A 435 -43.22 -7.86 -1.49
CA HIS A 435 -41.83 -7.73 -1.02
C HIS A 435 -41.20 -9.09 -0.70
N PHE A 436 -39.86 -9.15 -0.68
CA PHE A 436 -39.10 -10.40 -0.55
C PHE A 436 -38.66 -10.75 0.88
N PHE A 437 -39.04 -9.98 1.90
CA PHE A 437 -38.54 -10.18 3.27
C PHE A 437 -38.80 -11.59 3.84
N SER A 438 -39.93 -12.20 3.50
CA SER A 438 -40.29 -13.55 3.95
C SER A 438 -39.99 -14.64 2.93
N ALA A 439 -39.47 -14.30 1.75
CA ALA A 439 -39.20 -15.27 0.70
C ALA A 439 -38.11 -16.26 1.14
N GLY A 440 -38.25 -17.53 0.78
CA GLY A 440 -37.30 -18.58 1.21
C GLY A 440 -35.86 -18.27 0.78
N HIS A 441 -35.69 -17.68 -0.40
CA HIS A 441 -34.40 -17.22 -0.91
C HIS A 441 -33.75 -16.15 -0.02
N THR A 442 -34.52 -15.19 0.50
CA THR A 442 -34.03 -14.15 1.43
C THR A 442 -33.70 -14.76 2.78
N MET A 443 -34.59 -15.56 3.35
CA MET A 443 -34.43 -16.13 4.69
C MET A 443 -33.21 -17.05 4.80
N THR A 444 -32.82 -17.71 3.71
CA THR A 444 -31.61 -18.55 3.65
C THR A 444 -30.31 -17.75 3.51
N ARG A 445 -30.37 -16.49 3.06
CA ARG A 445 -29.19 -15.68 2.68
C ARG A 445 -29.00 -14.40 3.48
N TYR A 446 -30.00 -13.91 4.19
CA TYR A 446 -30.00 -12.55 4.75
C TYR A 446 -28.79 -12.22 5.64
N ARG A 447 -28.18 -13.24 6.28
CA ARG A 447 -27.00 -13.07 7.14
C ARG A 447 -25.68 -12.89 6.38
N THR A 448 -25.62 -13.29 5.10
CA THR A 448 -24.37 -13.35 4.32
C THR A 448 -24.44 -12.66 2.95
N ALA A 449 -25.64 -12.25 2.54
CA ALA A 449 -25.89 -11.69 1.20
C ALA A 449 -25.11 -10.41 0.92
N PHE A 450 -24.94 -9.55 1.93
CA PHE A 450 -24.40 -8.20 1.76
C PHE A 450 -23.17 -7.95 2.62
N TYR A 451 -22.38 -6.97 2.20
CA TYR A 451 -21.27 -6.42 2.95
C TYR A 451 -21.79 -5.74 4.24
N GLU A 452 -21.09 -5.97 5.34
CA GLU A 452 -21.34 -5.29 6.61
C GLU A 452 -20.37 -4.11 6.74
N PRO A 453 -20.86 -2.86 6.84
CA PRO A 453 -19.99 -1.70 6.89
C PRO A 453 -19.15 -1.65 8.17
N LEU A 454 -17.89 -1.26 8.02
CA LEU A 454 -16.99 -1.00 9.13
C LEU A 454 -17.33 0.33 9.82
N VAL A 455 -17.64 1.37 9.04
CA VAL A 455 -17.84 2.76 9.48
C VAL A 455 -19.19 3.32 9.06
N ALA A 456 -19.73 2.93 7.90
CA ALA A 456 -20.98 3.51 7.40
C ALA A 456 -22.17 3.25 8.35
N ASP A 457 -23.04 4.25 8.48
CA ASP A 457 -24.30 4.15 9.21
C ASP A 457 -25.44 4.33 8.19
N TRP A 458 -26.20 3.27 7.98
CA TRP A 458 -27.33 3.26 7.04
C TRP A 458 -28.69 3.45 7.74
N SER A 459 -28.67 3.83 9.02
CA SER A 459 -29.90 4.14 9.74
C SER A 459 -30.57 5.39 9.17
N ASN A 460 -31.90 5.45 9.28
CA ASN A 460 -32.64 6.65 8.93
C ASN A 460 -32.30 7.79 9.91
N PHE A 461 -32.60 9.03 9.51
CA PHE A 461 -32.26 10.23 10.29
C PHE A 461 -32.71 10.16 11.77
N GLY A 462 -33.93 9.68 12.02
CA GLY A 462 -34.45 9.58 13.39
C GLY A 462 -33.64 8.65 14.28
N SER A 463 -33.29 7.46 13.76
CA SER A 463 -32.45 6.49 14.46
C SER A 463 -31.01 6.98 14.63
N TRP A 464 -30.44 7.61 13.62
CA TRP A 464 -29.11 8.23 13.69
C TRP A 464 -29.04 9.33 14.76
N THR A 465 -30.05 10.21 14.80
CA THR A 465 -30.15 11.27 15.82
C THR A 465 -30.26 10.69 17.23
N GLN A 466 -31.10 9.66 17.43
CA GLN A 466 -31.24 8.98 18.72
C GLN A 466 -29.94 8.29 19.17
N SER A 467 -29.09 7.90 18.21
CA SER A 467 -27.79 7.27 18.45
C SER A 467 -26.64 8.27 18.59
N GLY A 468 -26.95 9.57 18.72
CA GLY A 468 -25.99 10.63 19.03
C GLY A 468 -25.43 11.38 17.82
N SER A 469 -26.05 11.26 16.64
CA SER A 469 -25.72 12.07 15.45
C SER A 469 -24.25 12.04 15.03
N LYS A 470 -23.57 10.90 15.23
CA LYS A 470 -22.13 10.78 14.97
C LYS A 470 -21.84 10.80 13.46
N SER A 471 -20.83 11.56 13.06
CA SER A 471 -20.21 11.50 11.73
C SER A 471 -19.42 10.20 11.52
N ALA A 472 -19.03 9.92 10.28
CA ALA A 472 -18.17 8.77 9.97
C ALA A 472 -16.81 8.87 10.69
N THR A 473 -16.22 10.07 10.74
CA THR A 473 -14.95 10.33 11.42
C THR A 473 -15.05 10.07 12.93
N GLU A 474 -16.14 10.47 13.59
CA GLU A 474 -16.34 10.19 15.02
C GLU A 474 -16.60 8.69 15.30
N ARG A 475 -17.29 7.98 14.39
CA ARG A 475 -17.44 6.52 14.50
C ARG A 475 -16.11 5.80 14.33
N ALA A 476 -15.28 6.26 13.39
CA ALA A 476 -13.92 5.77 13.19
C ALA A 476 -13.05 5.92 14.43
N THR A 477 -13.22 6.98 15.23
CA THR A 477 -12.52 7.14 16.52
C THR A 477 -12.80 5.97 17.47
N GLY A 478 -14.07 5.57 17.59
CA GLY A 478 -14.43 4.42 18.41
C GLY A 478 -13.82 3.10 17.93
N ILE A 479 -13.66 2.93 16.62
CA ILE A 479 -13.14 1.70 16.01
C ILE A 479 -11.64 1.56 16.25
N TRP A 480 -10.84 2.59 15.98
CA TRP A 480 -9.39 2.47 16.20
C TRP A 480 -9.06 2.28 17.68
N LYS A 481 -9.80 2.94 18.60
CA LYS A 481 -9.61 2.78 20.05
C LYS A 481 -9.88 1.36 20.51
N ARG A 482 -11.01 0.77 20.10
CA ARG A 482 -11.34 -0.63 20.40
C ARG A 482 -10.30 -1.56 19.80
N THR A 483 -9.92 -1.34 18.55
CA THR A 483 -8.90 -2.14 17.87
C THR A 483 -7.57 -2.15 18.63
N LEU A 484 -7.12 -1.01 19.15
CA LEU A 484 -5.91 -0.93 19.97
C LEU A 484 -6.07 -1.59 21.35
N ALA A 485 -7.23 -1.43 21.99
CA ALA A 485 -7.52 -2.01 23.30
C ALA A 485 -7.57 -3.55 23.26
N ASP A 486 -8.16 -4.10 22.19
CA ASP A 486 -8.36 -5.54 22.01
C ASP A 486 -7.17 -6.21 21.32
N PHE A 487 -6.17 -5.44 20.90
CA PHE A 487 -5.05 -5.95 20.11
C PHE A 487 -4.25 -7.01 20.87
N GLN A 488 -4.01 -8.13 20.18
CA GLN A 488 -3.04 -9.14 20.59
C GLN A 488 -2.09 -9.43 19.42
N PRO A 489 -0.76 -9.36 19.63
CA PRO A 489 0.18 -9.67 18.56
C PRO A 489 0.05 -11.13 18.10
N PRO A 490 0.29 -11.42 16.81
CA PRO A 490 0.33 -12.80 16.32
C PRO A 490 1.37 -13.62 17.07
N ALA A 491 1.09 -14.91 17.30
CA ALA A 491 2.02 -15.81 17.99
C ALA A 491 3.40 -15.86 17.34
N SER A 492 3.47 -15.80 16.00
CA SER A 492 4.73 -15.75 15.25
C SER A 492 5.53 -14.47 15.51
N ALA A 493 4.87 -13.35 15.81
CA ALA A 493 5.52 -12.08 16.11
C ALA A 493 6.02 -12.06 17.57
N VAL A 494 5.22 -12.57 18.52
CA VAL A 494 5.59 -12.69 19.94
C VAL A 494 6.90 -13.46 20.11
N ALA A 495 7.06 -14.57 19.37
CA ALA A 495 8.24 -15.43 19.43
C ALA A 495 9.56 -14.75 19.00
N THR A 496 9.51 -13.55 18.42
CA THR A 496 10.71 -12.84 17.92
C THR A 496 11.36 -11.92 18.93
N SER A 497 10.66 -11.54 20.01
CA SER A 497 11.03 -10.41 20.88
C SER A 497 12.39 -10.61 21.55
N ASP A 498 12.60 -11.75 22.22
CA ASP A 498 13.83 -12.02 22.99
C ASP A 498 15.08 -12.05 22.09
N VAL A 499 14.95 -12.61 20.88
CA VAL A 499 16.06 -12.75 19.92
C VAL A 499 16.48 -11.37 19.37
N LEU A 500 15.52 -10.48 19.14
CA LEU A 500 15.82 -9.14 18.63
C LEU A 500 16.40 -8.23 19.71
N ASP A 501 15.94 -8.36 20.95
CA ASP A 501 16.37 -7.49 22.06
C ASP A 501 17.88 -7.60 22.34
N GLU A 502 18.42 -8.82 22.29
CA GLU A 502 19.87 -9.05 22.44
C GLU A 502 20.67 -8.39 21.30
N PHE A 503 20.23 -8.58 20.05
CA PHE A 503 20.90 -7.99 18.89
C PHE A 503 20.89 -6.46 18.92
N ILE A 504 19.72 -5.86 19.22
CA ILE A 504 19.56 -4.42 19.28
C ILE A 504 20.38 -3.82 20.42
N ALA A 505 20.38 -4.44 21.61
CA ALA A 505 21.17 -3.97 22.75
C ALA A 505 22.66 -3.91 22.39
N ARG A 506 23.21 -5.01 21.87
CA ARG A 506 24.61 -5.08 21.42
C ARG A 506 24.95 -4.02 20.37
N ARG A 507 24.13 -3.89 19.33
CA ARG A 507 24.37 -2.92 18.26
C ARG A 507 24.21 -1.46 18.73
N THR A 508 23.36 -1.23 19.72
CA THR A 508 23.21 0.09 20.36
C THR A 508 24.46 0.44 21.17
N GLU A 509 25.03 -0.50 21.93
CA GLU A 509 26.30 -0.33 22.65
C GLU A 509 27.48 -0.07 21.70
N GLU A 510 27.46 -0.68 20.50
CA GLU A 510 28.42 -0.43 19.42
C GLU A 510 28.24 0.94 18.73
N GLY A 511 27.25 1.76 19.15
CA GLY A 511 27.00 3.11 18.64
C GLY A 511 25.90 3.20 17.57
N GLY A 512 25.24 2.09 17.23
CA GLY A 512 24.20 2.06 16.19
C GLY A 512 24.74 2.28 14.78
N ALA A 513 23.88 2.77 13.88
CA ALA A 513 24.21 2.98 12.48
C ALA A 513 23.61 4.29 11.97
N LEU A 514 24.44 5.27 11.61
CA LEU A 514 23.97 6.55 11.06
C LEU A 514 23.41 6.39 9.64
N PRO A 515 22.35 7.12 9.27
CA PRO A 515 21.89 7.16 7.89
C PRO A 515 22.88 7.92 7.01
N VAL A 516 23.00 7.51 5.75
CA VAL A 516 23.77 8.18 4.70
C VAL A 516 22.91 9.29 4.09
N SER A 517 23.51 10.47 3.92
CA SER A 517 22.90 11.64 3.28
C SER A 517 23.31 11.79 1.83
#